data_AF-A0A7V3XFH3-F1
#
_entry.id   AF-A0A7V3XFH3-F1
#
_cell.length_a   1.000
_cell.length_b   1.000
_cell.length_c   1.000
_cell.angle_alpha   90.00
_cell.angle_beta   90.00
_cell.angle_gamma   90.00
#
_symmetry.space_group_name_H-M   'P 1'
#
loop_
_entity.id
_entity.type
_entity.pdbx_description
1 polymer ?
#
loop_
_entity_poly.entity_id
_entity_poly.type
_entity_poly.pdbx_seq_one_letter_code
_entity_poly.pdbx_strand_id
1 'polypeptide(L)'
;MIFLSRPNSAMGNPIPGSSSLGDPPFILEEKLVRSDGQFQLWKILYWSRDKTDRPVKTTAKVIRPADISVKRPGVIFNHGGWNECASEGRMFKYAELGYVVIGADYQGCDGLGEPDYLGTEINDVLGTLDWL
;
A
#
# COMPACT_ATOMS: atom_id res chain seq x y z
N MET A 1 -18.08 -2.76 26.03
CA MET A 1 -18.68 -2.55 24.70
C MET A 1 -18.78 -1.05 24.50
N ILE A 2 -17.86 -0.46 23.73
CA ILE A 2 -17.84 0.99 23.46
C ILE A 2 -18.11 1.16 21.98
N PHE A 3 -19.22 1.80 21.65
CA PHE A 3 -19.51 2.28 20.30
C PHE A 3 -18.68 3.55 20.07
N LEU A 4 -17.81 3.53 19.07
CA LEU A 4 -17.24 4.75 18.49
C LEU A 4 -17.87 4.94 17.12
N SER A 5 -19.01 5.63 17.09
CA SER A 5 -19.47 6.31 15.87
C SER A 5 -18.51 7.48 15.61
N ARG A 6 -17.89 7.53 14.42
CA ARG A 6 -17.15 8.74 14.04
C ARG A 6 -18.14 9.86 13.71
N PRO A 7 -17.89 11.09 14.21
CA PRO A 7 -18.53 12.28 13.68
C PRO A 7 -17.98 12.56 12.28
N ASN A 8 -18.80 13.20 11.44
CA ASN A 8 -18.42 13.74 10.15
C ASN A 8 -17.06 14.47 10.26
N SER A 9 -16.03 13.94 9.60
CA SER A 9 -14.70 14.54 9.55
C SER A 9 -14.72 15.75 8.62
N ALA A 10 -15.19 16.88 9.12
CA ALA A 10 -14.76 18.18 8.63
C ALA A 10 -13.32 18.41 9.11
N MET A 11 -12.45 18.71 8.15
CA MET A 11 -11.14 19.39 8.25
C MET A 11 -10.58 19.58 9.67
N GLY A 12 -9.68 18.69 10.09
CA GLY A 12 -8.82 18.92 11.25
C GLY A 12 -7.59 19.76 10.87
N ASN A 13 -7.32 20.83 11.62
CA ASN A 13 -6.15 21.69 11.43
C ASN A 13 -4.84 20.92 11.71
N PRO A 14 -3.76 21.17 10.94
CA PRO A 14 -2.49 20.47 11.09
C PRO A 14 -1.70 20.90 12.34
N ILE A 15 -0.95 19.95 12.88
CA ILE A 15 0.00 20.13 13.99
C ILE A 15 1.17 21.02 13.51
N PRO A 16 1.61 22.06 14.26
CA PRO A 16 2.70 22.92 13.84
C PRO A 16 4.02 22.14 13.82
N GLY A 17 4.59 21.95 12.63
CA GLY A 17 5.87 21.25 12.40
C GLY A 17 5.79 20.00 11.54
N SER A 18 4.59 19.49 11.25
CA SER A 18 4.37 18.52 10.17
C SER A 18 4.09 19.28 8.87
N SER A 19 4.83 19.00 7.80
CA SER A 19 4.60 19.55 6.47
C SER A 19 3.15 19.27 6.04
N SER A 20 2.33 20.31 6.21
CA SER A 20 0.92 20.32 5.93
C SER A 20 0.68 20.32 4.43
N LEU A 21 0.26 19.18 3.88
CA LEU A 21 -0.63 19.15 2.73
C LEU A 21 -1.69 18.10 3.05
N GLY A 22 -2.95 18.55 3.12
CA GLY A 22 -4.10 17.69 3.38
C GLY A 22 -4.06 16.45 2.48
N ASP A 23 -4.25 15.31 3.11
CA ASP A 23 -4.02 14.00 2.53
C ASP A 23 -4.77 13.84 1.20
N PRO A 24 -4.08 13.75 0.05
CA PRO A 24 -4.75 13.32 -1.17
C PRO A 24 -5.33 11.92 -0.91
N PRO A 25 -6.42 11.50 -1.58
CA PRO A 25 -6.84 10.11 -1.51
C PRO A 25 -5.64 9.26 -1.93
N PHE A 26 -5.07 8.57 -0.95
CA PHE A 26 -3.78 7.94 -1.12
C PHE A 26 -3.86 6.86 -2.20
N ILE A 27 -4.97 6.14 -2.29
CA ILE A 27 -5.28 5.22 -3.39
C ILE A 27 -5.96 5.96 -4.54
N LEU A 28 -5.40 5.79 -5.73
CA LEU A 28 -5.93 6.29 -7.00
C LEU A 28 -6.77 5.24 -7.73
N GLU A 29 -6.34 3.98 -7.69
CA GLU A 29 -7.01 2.88 -8.36
C GLU A 29 -6.73 1.57 -7.61
N GLU A 30 -7.73 0.70 -7.53
CA GLU A 30 -7.59 -0.68 -7.10
C GLU A 30 -8.12 -1.61 -8.19
N LYS A 31 -7.34 -2.63 -8.51
CA LYS A 31 -7.69 -3.59 -9.54
C LYS A 31 -7.41 -5.01 -9.05
N LEU A 32 -8.46 -5.83 -8.99
CA LEU A 32 -8.31 -7.27 -8.85
C LEU A 32 -7.66 -7.82 -10.12
N VAL A 33 -6.46 -8.38 -9.97
CA VAL A 33 -5.68 -8.95 -11.07
C VAL A 33 -5.99 -10.45 -11.23
N ARG A 34 -6.06 -11.17 -10.11
CA ARG A 34 -6.31 -12.63 -10.09
C ARG A 34 -7.06 -13.03 -8.82
N SER A 35 -7.91 -14.04 -8.93
CA SER A 35 -8.51 -14.76 -7.81
C SER A 35 -8.53 -16.26 -8.12
N ASP A 36 -8.14 -17.11 -7.18
CA ASP A 36 -8.12 -18.58 -7.34
C ASP A 36 -8.98 -19.32 -6.29
N GLY A 37 -9.87 -18.59 -5.62
CA GLY A 37 -10.76 -19.12 -4.58
C GLY A 37 -10.12 -19.21 -3.21
N GLN A 38 -8.79 -19.28 -3.11
CA GLN A 38 -8.07 -19.20 -1.83
C GLN A 38 -7.48 -17.81 -1.61
N PHE A 39 -6.93 -17.21 -2.66
CA PHE A 39 -6.27 -15.91 -2.61
C PHE A 39 -6.78 -14.97 -3.69
N GLN A 40 -6.62 -13.68 -3.42
CA GLN A 40 -6.81 -12.59 -4.35
C GLN A 40 -5.50 -11.82 -4.48
N LEU A 41 -5.11 -11.52 -5.71
CA LEU A 41 -4.05 -10.59 -6.04
C LEU A 41 -4.67 -9.29 -6.54
N TRP A 42 -4.37 -8.20 -5.86
CA TRP A 42 -4.77 -6.86 -6.20
C TRP A 42 -3.55 -6.05 -6.63
N LYS A 43 -3.74 -5.15 -7.59
CA LYS A 43 -2.80 -4.08 -7.90
C LYS A 43 -3.43 -2.76 -7.49
N ILE A 44 -2.65 -1.96 -6.78
CA ILE A 44 -3.07 -0.65 -6.28
C ILE A 44 -2.17 0.39 -6.92
N LEU A 45 -2.76 1.47 -7.42
CA LEU A 45 -2.07 2.68 -7.82
C LEU A 45 -2.29 3.71 -6.71
N TYR A 46 -1.22 4.35 -6.23
CA TYR A 46 -1.31 5.31 -5.14
C TYR A 46 -0.36 6.49 -5.31
N TRP A 47 -0.62 7.56 -4.55
CA TRP A 47 0.30 8.68 -4.40
C TRP A 47 1.36 8.35 -3.36
N SER A 48 2.62 8.59 -3.72
CA SER A 48 3.80 8.55 -2.87
C SER A 48 4.59 9.85 -3.02
N ARG A 49 5.75 9.95 -2.38
CA ARG A 49 6.64 11.11 -2.43
C ARG A 49 8.04 10.68 -2.88
N ASP A 50 8.60 11.45 -3.82
CA ASP A 50 10.02 11.30 -4.19
C ASP A 50 10.94 11.90 -3.12
N LYS A 51 12.26 11.71 -3.26
CA LYS A 51 13.30 12.26 -2.38
C LYS A 51 13.29 13.78 -2.24
N THR A 52 12.58 14.49 -3.12
CA THR A 52 12.41 15.94 -3.08
C THR A 52 11.05 16.36 -2.52
N ASP A 53 10.31 15.42 -1.93
CA ASP A 53 8.96 15.59 -1.38
C ASP A 53 7.90 15.95 -2.44
N ARG A 54 8.16 15.66 -3.72
CA ARG A 54 7.18 15.88 -4.79
C ARG A 54 6.23 14.69 -4.87
N PRO A 55 4.93 14.93 -5.10
CA PRO A 55 3.96 13.85 -5.27
C PRO A 55 4.26 13.10 -6.56
N VAL A 56 4.35 11.78 -6.44
CA VAL A 56 4.60 10.84 -7.54
C VAL A 56 3.63 9.69 -7.45
N LYS A 57 3.27 9.11 -8.59
CA LYS A 57 2.43 7.91 -8.61
C LYS A 57 3.33 6.69 -8.54
N THR A 58 2.89 5.69 -7.80
CA THR A 58 3.54 4.38 -7.79
C THR A 58 2.50 3.29 -7.56
N THR A 59 2.93 2.03 -7.66
CA THR A 59 2.07 0.86 -7.57
C THR A 59 2.44 -0.04 -6.40
N ALA A 60 1.51 -0.87 -5.98
CA ALA A 60 1.75 -1.95 -5.04
C ALA A 60 0.91 -3.15 -5.42
N LYS A 61 1.37 -4.32 -5.01
CA LYS A 61 0.63 -5.57 -5.07
C LYS A 61 0.15 -5.93 -3.68
N VAL A 62 -1.08 -6.38 -3.57
CA VAL A 62 -1.62 -6.93 -2.34
C VAL A 62 -2.10 -8.35 -2.60
N ILE A 63 -1.55 -9.31 -1.86
CA ILE A 63 -2.04 -10.67 -1.82
C ILE A 63 -2.75 -10.87 -0.49
N ARG A 64 -4.01 -11.27 -0.55
CA ARG A 64 -4.78 -11.61 0.64
C ARG A 64 -5.63 -12.85 0.39
N PRO A 65 -6.04 -13.57 1.45
CA PRO A 65 -7.03 -14.62 1.30
C PRO A 65 -8.36 -14.08 0.75
N ALA A 66 -9.05 -14.91 -0.03
CA ALA A 66 -10.35 -14.56 -0.61
C ALA A 66 -11.44 -14.44 0.47
N ASP A 67 -11.30 -15.19 1.56
CA ASP A 67 -12.14 -15.06 2.75
C ASP A 67 -11.68 -13.87 3.60
N ILE A 68 -12.43 -12.77 3.49
CA ILE A 68 -12.20 -11.53 4.24
C ILE A 68 -12.91 -11.50 5.59
N SER A 69 -13.66 -12.56 5.97
CA SER A 69 -14.37 -12.61 7.26
C SER A 69 -13.41 -12.78 8.44
N VAL A 70 -12.21 -13.30 8.18
CA VAL A 70 -11.16 -13.52 9.18
C VAL A 70 -10.09 -12.44 9.05
N LYS A 71 -9.91 -11.66 10.11
CA LYS A 71 -8.79 -10.71 10.20
C LYS A 71 -7.46 -11.45 10.26
N ARG A 72 -6.48 -10.95 9.51
CA ARG A 72 -5.16 -11.56 9.37
C ARG A 72 -4.07 -10.50 9.55
N PRO A 73 -2.90 -10.89 10.09
CA PRO A 73 -1.79 -9.96 10.19
C PRO A 73 -1.34 -9.51 8.79
N GLY A 74 -1.08 -8.21 8.65
CA GLY A 74 -0.44 -7.64 7.47
C GLY A 74 1.08 -7.76 7.55
N VAL A 75 1.74 -8.01 6.42
CA VAL A 75 3.20 -7.96 6.27
C VAL A 75 3.57 -7.14 5.05
N ILE A 76 4.57 -6.29 5.20
CA ILE A 76 5.17 -5.56 4.09
C ILE A 76 6.32 -6.37 3.54
N PHE A 77 6.31 -6.57 2.24
CA PHE A 77 7.32 -7.28 1.49
C PHE A 77 8.15 -6.28 0.68
N ASN A 78 9.40 -6.09 1.08
CA ASN A 78 10.37 -5.29 0.32
C ASN A 78 11.03 -6.16 -0.74
N HIS A 79 11.02 -5.74 -2.01
CA HIS A 79 11.81 -6.41 -3.04
C HIS A 79 13.30 -6.10 -2.84
N GLY A 80 14.15 -7.12 -3.05
CA GLY A 80 15.55 -7.12 -2.61
C GLY A 80 16.56 -6.57 -3.62
N GLY A 81 16.11 -5.91 -4.70
CA GLY A 81 16.97 -5.50 -5.80
C GLY A 81 16.53 -4.22 -6.52
N TRP A 82 17.49 -3.61 -7.22
CA TRP A 82 17.33 -2.40 -8.02
C TRP A 82 16.45 -2.67 -9.25
N ASN A 83 15.44 -1.82 -9.50
CA ASN A 83 14.47 -1.99 -10.59
C ASN A 83 13.71 -3.33 -10.58
N GLU A 84 13.73 -4.05 -9.45
CA GLU A 84 12.90 -5.23 -9.28
C GLU A 84 11.54 -4.82 -8.76
N CYS A 85 10.46 -5.49 -9.18
CA CYS A 85 9.14 -5.24 -8.61
C CYS A 85 8.84 -6.25 -7.53
N ALA A 86 7.79 -5.99 -6.75
CA ALA A 86 7.31 -6.94 -5.76
C ALA A 86 7.06 -8.31 -6.42
N SER A 87 7.78 -9.32 -5.93
CA SER A 87 7.78 -10.67 -6.50
C SER A 87 6.59 -11.46 -5.98
N GLU A 88 5.59 -11.68 -6.83
CA GLU A 88 4.37 -12.42 -6.48
C GLU A 88 4.69 -13.78 -5.85
N GLY A 89 5.57 -14.57 -6.47
CA GLY A 89 5.91 -15.91 -5.96
C GLY A 89 6.52 -15.91 -4.55
N ARG A 90 7.25 -14.86 -4.17
CA ARG A 90 7.75 -14.69 -2.79
C ARG A 90 6.65 -14.22 -1.86
N MET A 91 5.79 -13.31 -2.31
CA MET A 91 4.66 -12.82 -1.54
C MET A 91 3.64 -13.94 -1.24
N PHE A 92 3.35 -14.82 -2.19
CA PHE A 92 2.44 -15.96 -1.98
C PHE A 92 2.88 -16.87 -0.84
N LYS A 93 4.18 -17.10 -0.64
CA LYS A 93 4.68 -17.90 0.49
C LYS A 93 4.28 -17.33 1.84
N TYR A 94 4.20 -16.00 1.97
CA TYR A 94 3.70 -15.37 3.20
C TYR A 94 2.17 -15.47 3.30
N ALA A 95 1.46 -15.35 2.19
CA ALA A 95 0.01 -15.49 2.17
C ALA A 95 -0.44 -16.91 2.56
N GLU A 96 0.28 -17.94 2.10
CA GLU A 96 0.09 -19.35 2.49
C GLU A 96 0.29 -19.57 4.00
N LEU A 97 1.16 -18.78 4.65
CA LEU A 97 1.33 -18.77 6.11
C LEU A 97 0.22 -17.98 6.84
N GLY A 98 -0.73 -17.42 6.10
CA GLY A 98 -1.93 -16.79 6.62
C GLY A 98 -1.86 -15.27 6.75
N TYR A 99 -0.85 -14.61 6.18
CA TYR A 99 -0.71 -13.15 6.18
C TYR A 99 -1.48 -12.49 5.03
N VAL A 100 -1.83 -11.21 5.22
CA VAL A 100 -2.05 -10.29 4.11
C VAL A 100 -0.72 -9.68 3.74
N VAL A 101 -0.33 -9.74 2.47
CA VAL A 101 1.02 -9.39 2.02
C VAL A 101 0.95 -8.20 1.09
N ILE A 102 1.66 -7.13 1.43
CA ILE A 102 1.72 -5.90 0.67
C ILE A 102 3.13 -5.75 0.13
N GLY A 103 3.29 -5.73 -1.17
CA GLY A 103 4.57 -5.48 -1.82
C GLY A 103 4.49 -4.17 -2.57
N ALA A 104 5.14 -3.12 -2.07
CA ALA A 104 5.29 -1.88 -2.80
C ALA A 104 6.15 -2.16 -4.05
N ASP A 105 5.65 -1.77 -5.22
CA ASP A 105 6.48 -1.63 -6.40
C ASP A 105 7.13 -0.24 -6.24
N TYR A 106 8.41 -0.17 -5.87
CA TYR A 106 9.08 1.12 -5.66
C TYR A 106 9.06 1.95 -6.95
N GLN A 107 9.33 3.26 -6.82
CA GLN A 107 9.40 4.14 -7.99
C GLN A 107 10.35 3.57 -9.06
N GLY A 108 9.94 3.71 -10.31
CA GLY A 108 10.59 3.15 -11.49
C GLY A 108 10.06 1.78 -11.93
N CYS A 109 9.38 1.02 -11.05
CA CYS A 109 9.12 -0.40 -11.34
C CYS A 109 8.09 -0.71 -12.42
N ASP A 110 7.15 0.19 -12.66
CA ASP A 110 6.21 0.12 -13.78
C ASP A 110 6.38 1.31 -14.73
N GLY A 111 7.59 1.90 -14.75
CA GLY A 111 7.84 3.18 -15.45
C GLY A 111 7.15 4.38 -14.79
N LEU A 112 6.71 4.23 -13.54
CA LEU A 112 6.08 5.28 -12.74
C LEU A 112 7.08 5.84 -11.73
N GLY A 113 7.29 7.16 -11.75
CA GLY A 113 8.30 7.81 -10.93
C GLY A 113 9.73 7.56 -11.43
N GLU A 114 10.67 8.33 -10.90
CA GLU A 114 12.09 8.11 -11.12
C GLU A 114 12.60 7.11 -10.07
N PRO A 115 13.46 6.14 -10.43
CA PRO A 115 14.03 5.21 -9.46
C PRO A 115 14.63 5.96 -8.26
N ASP A 116 14.09 5.69 -7.08
CA ASP A 116 14.47 6.32 -5.82
C ASP A 116 14.84 5.28 -4.76
N TYR A 117 15.77 5.63 -3.89
CA TYR A 117 16.48 4.71 -2.99
C TYR A 117 16.13 4.93 -1.52
N LEU A 118 15.18 5.81 -1.21
CA LEU A 118 14.90 6.22 0.17
C LEU A 118 13.84 5.37 0.88
N GLY A 119 13.11 4.51 0.18
CA GLY A 119 12.13 3.60 0.77
C GLY A 119 10.95 4.34 1.43
N THR A 120 10.66 5.57 0.99
CA THR A 120 9.51 6.37 1.45
C THR A 120 8.18 5.71 1.10
N GLU A 121 8.18 4.94 0.01
CA GLU A 121 7.02 4.23 -0.54
C GLU A 121 6.42 3.22 0.44
N ILE A 122 7.22 2.65 1.35
CA ILE A 122 6.73 1.69 2.34
C ILE A 122 5.76 2.37 3.33
N ASN A 123 6.13 3.55 3.81
CA ASN A 123 5.30 4.28 4.76
C ASN A 123 4.06 4.82 4.05
N ASP A 124 4.23 5.26 2.80
CA ASP A 124 3.12 5.75 1.98
C ASP A 124 2.12 4.62 1.69
N VAL A 125 2.57 3.41 1.30
CA VAL A 125 1.66 2.28 1.05
C VAL A 125 0.91 1.87 2.32
N LEU A 126 1.54 1.91 3.50
CA LEU A 126 0.82 1.63 4.75
C LEU A 126 -0.29 2.65 5.03
N GLY A 127 -0.01 3.94 4.80
CA GLY A 127 -1.01 5.00 4.90
C GLY A 127 -2.16 4.85 3.91
N THR A 128 -1.97 4.09 2.83
CA THR A 128 -3.01 3.82 1.83
C THR A 128 -4.00 2.72 2.22
N LEU A 129 -3.65 1.85 3.16
CA LEU A 129 -4.34 0.56 3.38
C LEU A 129 -5.34 0.55 4.54
N ASP A 130 -6.13 1.60 4.67
CA ASP A 130 -7.20 1.72 5.68
C ASP A 130 -8.32 0.65 5.54
N TRP A 131 -8.33 -0.13 4.46
CA TRP A 131 -9.36 -1.11 4.11
C TRP A 131 -9.00 -2.59 4.36
N LEU A 132 -7.77 -2.87 4.82
CA LEU A 132 -7.34 -4.21 5.23
C LEU A 132 -7.91 -4.62 6.60
#